data_AF-A0A4P6YE50-F1
#
_entry.id   AF-A0A4P6YE50-F1
#
_cell.length_a   1.000
_cell.length_b   1.000
_cell.length_c   1.000
_cell.angle_alpha   90.00
_cell.angle_beta   90.00
_cell.angle_gamma   90.00
#
_symmetry.space_group_name_H-M   'P 1'
#
loop_
_entity.id
_entity.type
_entity.pdbx_description
1 polymer ?
#
loop_
_entity_poly.entity_id
_entity_poly.type
_entity_poly.pdbx_seq_one_letter_code
_entity_poly.pdbx_strand_id
1 'polypeptide(L)'
;MVMKIISLFCLWYYVFTNFVFMETIKLNIDLNVNQLIEAVKQLSPKDRLKVNDAIWNDTMEIPVEHQRIVLDRMAKAKTNPERLLDWDEVSKGL
;
A
#
# COMPACT_ATOMS: atom_id res chain seq x y z
N MET A 1 5.53 3.33 49.22
CA MET A 1 4.21 3.31 48.54
C MET A 1 4.19 4.04 47.19
N VAL A 2 5.19 4.88 46.88
CA VAL A 2 5.27 5.68 45.63
C VAL A 2 5.66 4.85 44.38
N MET A 3 6.49 3.83 44.56
CA MET A 3 7.05 3.03 43.45
C MET A 3 6.01 2.15 42.72
N LYS A 4 4.93 1.75 43.40
CA LYS A 4 3.81 0.99 42.79
C LYS A 4 2.94 1.86 41.87
N ILE A 5 2.78 3.15 42.19
CA ILE A 5 1.96 4.08 41.40
C ILE A 5 2.63 4.41 40.06
N ILE A 6 3.96 4.57 40.05
CA ILE A 6 4.73 4.83 38.82
C ILE A 6 4.67 3.63 37.86
N SER A 7 4.74 2.41 38.40
CA SER A 7 4.60 1.18 37.61
C SER A 7 3.20 1.05 36.99
N LEU A 8 2.13 1.39 37.71
CA LEU A 8 0.78 1.41 37.15
C LEU A 8 0.60 2.46 36.05
N PHE A 9 1.19 3.65 36.20
CA PHE A 9 1.17 4.68 35.15
C PHE A 9 1.88 4.26 33.87
N CYS A 10 3.02 3.58 34.00
CA CYS A 10 3.79 3.09 32.86
C CYS A 10 3.07 1.96 32.12
N LEU A 11 2.45 1.02 32.87
CA LEU A 11 1.62 -0.03 32.29
C LEU A 11 0.37 0.54 31.61
N TRP A 12 -0.25 1.57 32.20
CA TRP A 12 -1.44 2.20 31.63
C TRP A 12 -1.11 2.95 30.33
N TYR A 13 0.03 3.64 30.27
CA TYR A 13 0.52 4.28 29.03
C TYR A 13 0.89 3.26 27.95
N TYR A 14 1.48 2.12 28.33
CA TYR A 14 1.82 1.05 27.39
C TYR A 14 0.58 0.36 26.80
N VAL A 15 -0.46 0.14 27.62
CA VAL A 15 -1.75 -0.41 27.17
C VAL A 15 -2.53 0.59 26.33
N PHE A 16 -2.48 1.89 26.67
CA PHE A 16 -3.17 2.93 25.92
C PHE A 16 -2.55 3.20 24.54
N THR A 17 -1.22 3.11 24.42
CA THR A 17 -0.51 3.33 23.14
C THR A 17 -0.58 2.13 22.18
N ASN A 18 -0.82 0.91 22.68
CA ASN A 18 -0.98 -0.30 21.86
C ASN A 18 -2.43 -0.61 21.48
N PHE A 19 -3.40 0.23 21.90
CA PHE A 19 -4.78 0.11 21.45
C PHE A 19 -4.90 0.65 20.02
N VAL A 20 -4.54 -0.18 19.05
CA VAL A 20 -4.89 0.04 17.65
C VAL A 20 -6.40 -0.13 17.55
N PHE A 21 -7.12 0.99 17.57
CA PHE A 21 -8.55 1.04 17.29
C PHE A 21 -8.75 0.54 15.85
N MET A 22 -9.07 -0.74 15.69
CA MET A 22 -9.48 -1.28 14.40
C MET A 22 -10.93 -0.86 14.19
N GLU A 23 -11.12 0.35 13.66
CA GLU A 23 -12.43 0.84 13.27
C GLU A 23 -12.98 -0.02 12.14
N THR A 24 -13.90 -0.92 12.49
CA THR A 24 -14.66 -1.67 11.49
C THR A 24 -15.75 -0.77 10.94
N ILE A 25 -15.51 -0.24 9.75
CA ILE A 25 -16.50 0.56 9.02
C ILE A 25 -17.54 -0.41 8.40
N LYS A 26 -18.76 -0.43 8.95
CA LYS A 26 -19.91 -1.11 8.32
C LYS A 26 -20.65 -0.12 7.42
N LEU A 27 -20.37 -0.17 6.11
CA LEU A 27 -21.06 0.65 5.11
C LEU A 27 -22.28 -0.10 4.58
N ASN A 28 -23.47 0.33 4.98
CA ASN A 28 -24.71 0.05 4.24
C ASN A 28 -25.03 1.27 3.39
N ILE A 29 -24.26 1.47 2.32
CA ILE A 29 -24.40 2.60 1.40
C ILE A 29 -24.39 2.05 -0.02
N ASP A 30 -25.38 2.42 -0.83
CA ASP A 30 -25.30 2.31 -2.29
C ASP A 30 -24.18 3.24 -2.78
N LEU A 31 -22.96 2.72 -2.81
CA LEU A 31 -21.78 3.46 -3.26
C LEU A 31 -21.64 3.34 -4.77
N ASN A 32 -21.71 4.49 -5.44
CA ASN A 32 -21.25 4.59 -6.83
C ASN A 32 -19.72 4.43 -6.88
N VAL A 33 -19.20 3.77 -7.91
CA VAL A 33 -17.76 3.64 -8.22
C VAL A 33 -17.00 4.97 -8.07
N ASN A 34 -17.57 6.09 -8.49
CA ASN A 34 -16.93 7.40 -8.35
C ASN A 34 -16.72 7.80 -6.89
N GLN A 35 -17.66 7.51 -6.00
CA GLN A 35 -17.54 7.81 -4.57
C GLN A 35 -16.52 6.90 -3.90
N LEU A 36 -16.44 5.64 -4.33
CA LEU A 36 -15.40 4.71 -3.88
C LEU A 36 -14.01 5.21 -4.27
N ILE A 37 -13.83 5.69 -5.50
CA ILE A 37 -12.54 6.24 -5.96
C ILE A 37 -12.13 7.46 -5.13
N GLU A 38 -13.05 8.39 -4.88
CA GLU A 38 -12.75 9.57 -4.06
C GLU A 38 -12.43 9.20 -2.61
N ALA A 39 -13.13 8.20 -2.04
CA ALA A 39 -12.80 7.68 -0.71
C ALA A 39 -11.39 7.06 -0.66
N VAL A 40 -11.02 6.27 -1.67
CA VAL A 40 -9.67 5.66 -1.77
C VAL A 40 -8.57 6.72 -1.89
N LYS A 41 -8.83 7.83 -2.59
CA LYS A 41 -7.87 8.95 -2.69
C LYS A 41 -7.59 9.65 -1.37
N GLN A 42 -8.56 9.65 -0.44
CA GLN A 42 -8.45 10.28 0.88
C GLN A 42 -7.73 9.39 1.92
N LEU A 43 -7.48 8.12 1.60
CA LEU A 43 -6.76 7.21 2.48
C LEU A 43 -5.31 7.65 2.69
N SER A 44 -4.76 7.24 3.83
CA SER A 44 -3.33 7.36 4.08
C SER A 44 -2.53 6.61 2.99
N PRO A 45 -1.31 7.04 2.64
CA PRO A 45 -0.49 6.34 1.65
C PRO A 45 -0.32 4.85 1.98
N LYS A 46 -0.21 4.50 3.26
CA LYS A 46 -0.07 3.12 3.75
C LYS A 46 -1.32 2.28 3.49
N ASP A 47 -2.51 2.83 3.71
CA ASP A 47 -3.76 2.08 3.53
C ASP A 47 -4.15 2.01 2.05
N ARG A 48 -3.80 3.02 1.26
CA ARG A 48 -3.95 2.98 -0.20
C ARG A 48 -3.12 1.85 -0.83
N LEU A 49 -1.94 1.55 -0.31
CA LEU A 49 -1.14 0.40 -0.74
C LEU A 49 -1.85 -0.92 -0.43
N LYS A 50 -2.46 -1.08 0.75
CA LYS A 50 -3.24 -2.29 1.06
C LYS A 50 -4.42 -2.48 0.11
N VAL A 51 -5.09 -1.40 -0.28
CA VAL A 51 -6.18 -1.44 -1.28
C VAL A 51 -5.62 -1.84 -2.64
N ASN A 52 -4.46 -1.32 -3.04
CA ASN A 52 -3.77 -1.73 -4.25
C ASN A 52 -3.46 -3.23 -4.23
N ASP A 53 -2.79 -3.72 -3.18
CA ASP A 53 -2.44 -5.14 -3.01
C ASP A 53 -3.67 -6.06 -3.03
N ALA A 54 -4.82 -5.60 -2.51
CA ALA A 54 -6.07 -6.37 -2.53
C ALA A 54 -6.77 -6.38 -3.90
N ILE A 55 -6.58 -5.34 -4.71
CA ILE A 55 -7.15 -5.24 -6.07
C ILE A 55 -6.26 -5.97 -7.09
N TRP A 56 -4.94 -5.90 -6.91
CA TRP A 56 -3.98 -6.59 -7.75
C TRP A 56 -4.01 -8.09 -7.44
N ASN A 57 -4.50 -8.87 -8.39
CA ASN A 57 -4.41 -10.32 -8.38
C ASN A 57 -3.16 -10.76 -9.15
N ASP A 58 -2.39 -11.71 -8.61
CA ASP A 58 -1.22 -12.30 -9.27
C ASP A 58 -1.54 -12.95 -10.63
N THR A 59 -2.83 -13.21 -10.91
CA THR A 59 -3.31 -13.71 -12.20
C THR A 59 -3.79 -12.60 -13.15
N MET A 60 -3.54 -11.33 -12.85
CA MET A 60 -3.92 -10.22 -13.73
C MET A 60 -3.08 -10.28 -15.01
N GLU A 61 -3.74 -10.53 -16.14
CA GLU A 61 -3.08 -10.55 -17.44
C GLU A 61 -2.68 -9.14 -17.84
N ILE A 62 -1.45 -8.98 -18.33
CA ILE A 62 -1.00 -7.73 -18.93
C ILE A 62 -1.82 -7.51 -20.22
N PRO A 63 -2.50 -6.37 -20.39
CA PRO A 63 -3.24 -6.08 -21.61
C PRO A 63 -2.36 -6.19 -22.85
N VAL A 64 -2.89 -6.72 -23.95
CA VAL A 64 -2.14 -7.08 -25.17
C VAL A 64 -1.33 -5.90 -25.71
N GLU A 65 -1.87 -4.69 -25.63
CA GLU A 65 -1.23 -3.44 -26.03
C GLU A 65 0.08 -3.15 -25.25
N HIS A 66 0.15 -3.60 -23.99
CA HIS A 66 1.29 -3.36 -23.09
C HIS A 66 2.26 -4.54 -23.02
N GLN A 67 1.85 -5.74 -23.43
CA GLN A 67 2.68 -6.95 -23.37
C GLN A 67 4.03 -6.78 -24.05
N ARG A 68 4.05 -6.17 -25.24
CA ARG A 68 5.30 -5.94 -25.99
C ARG A 68 6.30 -5.09 -25.20
N ILE A 69 5.81 -4.04 -24.55
CA ILE A 69 6.64 -3.11 -23.76
C ILE A 69 7.17 -3.81 -22.51
N VAL A 70 6.33 -4.60 -21.84
CA VAL A 70 6.74 -5.35 -20.66
C VAL A 70 7.80 -6.39 -21.02
N LEU A 71 7.59 -7.17 -22.08
CA LEU A 71 8.55 -8.17 -22.54
C LEU A 71 9.91 -7.56 -22.92
N ASP A 72 9.91 -6.43 -23.64
CA ASP A 72 11.14 -5.70 -23.97
C ASP A 72 11.88 -5.22 -22.70
N ARG A 73 11.15 -4.68 -21.73
CA ARG A 73 11.73 -4.23 -20.46
C ARG A 73 12.30 -5.39 -19.66
N MET A 74 11.62 -6.54 -19.64
CA MET A 74 12.11 -7.77 -19.00
C MET A 74 13.38 -8.27 -19.67
N ALA A 75 13.44 -8.28 -20.99
CA ALA A 75 14.64 -8.68 -21.73
C ALA A 75 15.82 -7.76 -21.40
N LYS A 76 15.61 -6.43 -21.39
CA LYS A 76 16.65 -5.45 -21.03
C LYS A 76 17.13 -5.61 -19.59
N ALA A 77 16.22 -5.83 -18.65
CA ALA A 77 16.57 -6.05 -17.25
C ALA A 77 17.32 -7.38 -17.02
N LYS A 78 17.00 -8.43 -17.79
CA LYS A 78 17.71 -9.71 -17.71
C LYS A 78 19.16 -9.59 -18.20
N THR A 79 19.40 -8.78 -19.23
CA THR A 79 20.75 -8.55 -19.78
C THR A 79 21.57 -7.58 -18.92
N ASN A 80 20.93 -6.57 -18.32
CA ASN A 80 21.58 -5.65 -17.39
C ASN A 80 20.67 -5.43 -16.16
N PRO A 81 20.83 -6.22 -15.08
CA PRO A 81 20.03 -6.08 -13.87
C PRO A 81 20.23 -4.74 -13.14
N GLU A 82 21.43 -4.16 -13.22
CA GLU A 82 21.79 -2.91 -12.53
C GLU A 82 21.00 -1.70 -13.06
N ARG A 83 20.50 -1.79 -14.30
CA ARG A 83 19.54 -0.84 -14.89
C ARG A 83 18.34 -0.56 -13.97
N LEU A 84 17.91 -1.52 -13.16
CA LEU A 84 16.73 -1.34 -12.29
C LEU A 84 17.04 -0.55 -11.02
N LEU A 85 18.32 -0.22 -10.75
CA LEU A 85 18.75 0.51 -9.56
C LEU A 85 18.57 2.02 -9.69
N ASP A 86 18.55 2.55 -10.92
CA ASP A 86 18.37 3.98 -11.20
C ASP A 86 17.10 4.23 -12.04
N TRP A 87 16.04 4.64 -11.37
CA TRP A 87 14.76 4.96 -12.01
C TRP A 87 14.82 6.23 -12.87
N ASP A 88 15.64 7.21 -12.51
CA ASP A 88 15.78 8.47 -13.25
C ASP A 88 16.51 8.23 -14.59
N GLU A 89 17.42 7.26 -14.65
CA GLU A 89 18.02 6.81 -15.89
C GLU A 89 17.04 6.01 -16.76
N VAL A 90 16.31 5.05 -16.17
CA VAL A 90 15.36 4.19 -16.88
C VAL A 90 14.21 4.97 -17.52
N SER A 91 13.75 6.03 -16.85
CA SER A 91 12.59 6.82 -17.27
C SER A 91 12.84 7.74 -18.47
N LYS A 92 14.11 8.08 -18.78
CA LYS A 92 14.47 8.97 -19.91
C LYS A 92 14.16 8.40 -21.30
N GLY A 93 13.97 7.08 -21.39
CA GLY A 93 13.64 6.39 -22.64
C GLY A 93 12.19 5.89 -22.71
N LEU A 94 11.32 6.40 -21.85
CA LEU A 94 9.89 6.06 -21.78
C LEU A 94 9.03 6.90 -22.71
#